data_AF-A0A945E9N5-F1
#
_entry.id   AF-A0A945E9N5-F1
#
_cell.length_a   1.000
_cell.length_b   1.000
_cell.length_c   1.000
_cell.angle_alpha   90.00
_cell.angle_beta   90.00
_cell.angle_gamma   90.00
#
_symmetry.space_group_name_H-M   'P 1'
#
loop_
_entity.id
_entity.type
_entity.pdbx_description
1 polymer ?
#
loop_
_entity_poly.entity_id
_entity_poly.type
_entity_poly.pdbx_seq_one_letter_code
_entity_poly.pdbx_strand_id
1 'polypeptide(L)'
;METPNIEVQPQEKKPLFEQDQEVKVIRTDGTLEENWFVSEIFGDKVLVEMLDEERRIVQKTLPVSVLAEMQLTKPFFRPGDTVFAKRSSGKIDFEGWEVDSYTVHQGKFCIKIINDKEKIWKYIPVIEMKPYQSQLAGQKRD
;
A
#
# COMPACT_ATOMS: atom_id res chain seq x y z
N MET A 1 4.72 49.08 16.51
CA MET A 1 4.84 47.67 16.95
C MET A 1 5.30 46.89 15.74
N GLU A 2 6.58 46.54 15.69
CA GLU A 2 7.15 45.76 14.60
C GLU A 2 6.85 44.28 14.84
N THR A 3 6.19 43.63 13.89
CA THR A 3 5.96 42.18 13.90
C THR A 3 7.30 41.46 13.73
N PRO A 4 7.67 40.48 14.58
CA PRO A 4 8.89 39.72 14.40
C PRO A 4 8.79 38.88 13.12
N ASN A 5 9.77 39.07 12.23
CA ASN A 5 9.97 38.27 11.05
C ASN A 5 10.49 36.89 11.50
N ILE A 6 9.61 35.90 11.58
CA ILE A 6 10.01 34.52 11.89
C ILE A 6 10.67 33.95 10.64
N GLU A 7 12.00 33.94 10.61
CA GLU A 7 12.75 33.12 9.67
C GLU A 7 12.46 31.64 9.97
N VAL A 8 11.57 31.04 9.17
CA VAL A 8 11.35 29.60 9.18
C VAL A 8 12.60 28.97 8.55
N GLN A 9 13.53 28.52 9.39
CA GLN A 9 14.66 27.71 8.92
C GLN A 9 14.11 26.44 8.23
N PRO A 10 14.63 26.05 7.06
CA PRO A 10 14.22 24.80 6.42
C PRO A 10 14.58 23.66 7.36
N GLN A 11 13.57 23.04 7.98
CA GLN A 11 13.78 21.81 8.73
C GLN A 11 14.30 20.77 7.73
N GLU A 12 15.57 20.40 7.86
CA GLU A 12 16.12 19.22 7.20
C GLU A 12 15.24 18.04 7.61
N LYS A 13 14.35 17.63 6.71
CA LYS A 13 13.49 16.47 6.95
C LYS A 13 14.43 15.28 7.06
N LYS A 14 14.48 14.66 8.25
CA LYS A 14 15.13 13.38 8.43
C LYS A 14 14.67 12.42 7.33
N PRO A 15 15.58 11.64 6.73
CA PRO A 15 15.19 10.63 5.76
C PRO A 15 14.18 9.69 6.42
N LEU A 16 13.14 9.32 5.67
CA LEU A 16 12.04 8.53 6.19
C LEU A 16 12.44 7.08 6.51
N PHE A 17 13.53 6.63 5.90
CA PHE A 17 14.13 5.32 6.07
C PHE A 17 15.64 5.47 6.24
N GLU A 18 16.25 4.51 6.94
CA GLU A 18 17.71 4.40 7.10
C GLU A 18 18.21 3.11 6.45
N GLN A 19 19.48 3.08 6.06
CA GLN A 19 20.12 1.86 5.55
C GLN A 19 20.10 0.77 6.63
N ASP A 20 19.93 -0.48 6.22
CA ASP A 20 19.79 -1.67 7.06
C ASP A 20 18.54 -1.65 7.98
N GLN A 21 17.64 -0.69 7.80
CA GLN A 21 16.37 -0.67 8.51
C GLN A 21 15.49 -1.83 8.04
N GLU A 22 14.99 -2.61 9.00
CA GLU A 22 13.97 -3.63 8.76
C GLU A 22 12.62 -2.97 8.43
N VAL A 23 11.97 -3.45 7.36
CA VAL A 23 10.74 -2.90 6.81
C VAL A 23 9.81 -4.01 6.35
N LYS A 24 8.52 -3.69 6.32
CA LYS A 24 7.48 -4.59 5.84
C LYS A 24 7.21 -4.37 4.36
N VAL A 25 7.06 -5.44 3.61
CA VAL A 25 6.67 -5.41 2.19
C VAL A 25 5.41 -6.24 2.00
N ILE A 26 4.44 -5.67 1.30
CA ILE A 26 3.22 -6.38 0.90
C ILE A 26 3.43 -6.90 -0.52
N ARG A 27 3.31 -8.21 -0.68
CA ARG A 27 3.38 -8.90 -1.98
C ARG A 27 2.12 -8.68 -2.80
N THR A 28 2.19 -9.06 -4.08
CA THR A 28 1.07 -8.95 -5.03
C THR A 28 -0.15 -9.76 -4.59
N ASP A 29 0.07 -10.87 -3.89
CA ASP A 29 -0.97 -11.73 -3.33
C ASP A 29 -1.52 -11.23 -1.98
N GLY A 30 -1.10 -10.05 -1.52
CA GLY A 30 -1.50 -9.49 -0.23
C GLY A 30 -0.77 -10.08 0.97
N THR A 31 0.18 -10.99 0.78
CA THR A 31 1.02 -11.51 1.88
C THR A 31 1.92 -10.39 2.43
N LEU A 32 1.93 -10.23 3.74
CA LEU A 32 2.83 -9.32 4.46
C LEU A 32 4.11 -10.06 4.81
N GLU A 33 5.25 -9.53 4.39
CA GLU A 33 6.57 -10.01 4.76
C GLU A 33 7.26 -8.94 5.62
N GLU A 34 7.75 -9.30 6.80
CA GLU A 34 8.29 -8.34 7.78
C GLU A 34 9.83 -8.28 7.79
N ASN A 35 10.52 -9.22 7.15
CA ASN A 35 11.98 -9.37 7.22
C ASN A 35 12.72 -8.81 5.99
N TRP A 36 12.27 -7.68 5.46
CA TRP A 36 12.98 -6.98 4.38
C TRP A 36 13.87 -5.89 4.97
N PHE A 37 14.98 -5.58 4.32
CA PHE A 37 15.93 -4.57 4.76
C PHE A 37 16.12 -3.51 3.69
N VAL A 38 16.26 -2.25 4.11
CA VAL A 38 16.64 -1.16 3.22
C VAL A 38 18.11 -1.30 2.84
N SER A 39 18.36 -1.63 1.57
CA SER A 39 19.71 -1.79 1.02
C SER A 39 20.28 -0.44 0.57
N GLU A 40 19.51 0.34 -0.19
CA GLU A 40 19.96 1.63 -0.72
C GLU A 40 18.80 2.62 -0.91
N ILE A 41 19.08 3.92 -0.79
CA ILE A 41 18.10 5.00 -0.95
C ILE A 41 18.55 5.93 -2.08
N PHE A 42 17.71 6.07 -3.11
CA PHE A 42 17.98 6.88 -4.30
C PHE A 42 16.90 7.94 -4.48
N GLY A 43 17.10 9.13 -3.90
CA GLY A 43 16.14 10.23 -4.02
C GLY A 43 14.75 9.85 -3.49
N ASP A 44 13.78 9.64 -4.38
CA ASP A 44 12.40 9.27 -4.06
C ASP A 44 12.14 7.76 -4.09
N LYS A 45 13.17 6.93 -4.31
CA LYS A 45 13.09 5.47 -4.36
C LYS A 45 13.98 4.82 -3.31
N VAL A 46 13.60 3.60 -2.95
CA VAL A 46 14.30 2.78 -1.97
C VAL A 46 14.43 1.36 -2.54
N LEU A 47 15.63 0.80 -2.45
CA LEU A 47 15.91 -0.59 -2.75
C LEU A 47 15.79 -1.36 -1.44
N VAL A 48 14.90 -2.34 -1.41
CA VAL A 48 14.76 -3.28 -0.30
C VAL A 48 15.18 -4.67 -0.75
N GLU A 49 15.72 -5.45 0.18
CA GLU A 49 16.11 -6.82 -0.08
C GLU A 49 15.77 -7.76 1.07
N MET A 50 15.63 -9.04 0.75
CA MET A 50 15.50 -10.12 1.72
C MET A 50 16.23 -11.36 1.23
N LEU A 51 16.53 -12.28 2.14
CA LEU A 51 16.93 -13.64 1.81
C LEU A 51 15.69 -14.53 1.81
N ASP A 52 15.44 -15.22 0.70
CA ASP A 52 14.38 -16.21 0.63
C ASP A 52 14.77 -17.53 1.35
N GLU A 53 13.83 -18.49 1.38
CA GLU A 53 14.03 -19.79 2.01
C GLU A 53 15.19 -20.60 1.39
N GLU A 54 15.52 -20.32 0.13
CA GLU A 54 16.61 -20.95 -0.62
C GLU A 54 17.93 -20.15 -0.49
N ARG A 55 17.98 -19.15 0.41
CA ARG A 55 19.10 -18.24 0.67
C ARG A 55 19.50 -17.40 -0.55
N ARG A 56 18.56 -17.11 -1.43
CA ARG A 56 18.78 -16.19 -2.56
C ARG A 56 18.37 -14.78 -2.15
N ILE A 57 19.14 -13.80 -2.61
CA ILE A 57 18.80 -12.40 -2.41
C ILE A 57 17.67 -12.06 -3.38
N VAL A 58 16.54 -11.62 -2.82
CA VAL A 58 15.42 -11.06 -3.57
C VAL A 58 15.44 -9.56 -3.34
N GLN A 59 15.45 -8.78 -4.41
CA GLN A 59 15.49 -7.32 -4.35
C GLN A 59 14.27 -6.69 -4.99
N LYS A 60 13.86 -5.53 -4.47
CA LYS A 60 12.74 -4.76 -5.00
C LYS A 60 13.00 -3.27 -4.84
N THR A 61 12.79 -2.50 -5.90
CA THR A 61 12.82 -1.03 -5.83
C THR A 61 11.40 -0.49 -5.72
N LEU A 62 11.16 0.37 -4.73
CA LEU A 62 9.85 0.97 -4.46
C LEU A 62 9.99 2.49 -4.28
N PRO A 63 8.97 3.28 -4.64
CA PRO A 63 8.90 4.68 -4.20
C PRO A 63 8.89 4.76 -2.67
N VAL A 64 9.58 5.75 -2.09
CA VAL A 64 9.63 6.00 -0.65
C VAL A 64 8.23 6.18 -0.07
N SER A 65 7.35 6.89 -0.79
CA SER A 65 5.95 7.08 -0.40
C SER A 65 5.17 5.76 -0.31
N VAL A 66 5.42 4.83 -1.22
CA VAL A 66 4.79 3.52 -1.26
C VAL A 66 5.29 2.65 -0.10
N LEU A 67 6.61 2.60 0.13
CA LEU A 67 7.14 1.82 1.24
C LEU A 67 6.64 2.36 2.59
N ALA A 68 6.53 3.68 2.72
CA ALA A 68 5.96 4.33 3.90
C ALA A 68 4.49 3.96 4.12
N GLU A 69 3.69 3.92 3.05
CA GLU A 69 2.31 3.47 3.12
C GLU A 69 2.23 2.00 3.55
N MET A 70 3.12 1.13 3.05
CA MET A 70 3.20 -0.27 3.46
C MET A 70 3.49 -0.43 4.95
N GLN A 71 4.37 0.40 5.55
CA GLN A 71 4.69 0.31 6.98
C GLN A 71 3.49 0.58 7.88
N LEU A 72 2.54 1.39 7.40
CA LEU A 72 1.33 1.77 8.13
C LEU A 72 0.13 0.87 7.77
N THR A 73 0.26 0.04 6.73
CA THR A 73 -0.84 -0.74 6.18
C THR A 73 -0.81 -2.15 6.72
N LYS A 74 -1.94 -2.59 7.28
CA LYS A 74 -2.22 -4.01 7.46
C LYS A 74 -2.92 -4.50 6.18
N PRO A 75 -2.52 -5.62 5.56
CA PRO A 75 -3.26 -6.17 4.44
C PRO A 75 -4.70 -6.41 4.89
N PHE A 76 -5.67 -5.86 4.16
CA PHE A 76 -7.08 -5.98 4.51
C PHE A 76 -7.88 -6.81 3.50
N PHE A 77 -7.45 -6.86 2.24
CA PHE A 77 -7.97 -7.81 1.26
C PHE A 77 -6.92 -8.82 0.85
N ARG A 78 -7.37 -9.99 0.46
CA ARG A 78 -6.62 -11.02 -0.25
C ARG A 78 -7.17 -11.11 -1.67
N PRO A 79 -6.36 -11.53 -2.65
CA PRO A 79 -6.87 -11.94 -3.95
C PRO A 79 -8.07 -12.89 -3.82
N GLY A 80 -9.11 -12.65 -4.59
CA GLY A 80 -10.41 -13.33 -4.55
C GLY A 80 -11.42 -12.74 -3.55
N ASP A 81 -11.00 -11.84 -2.64
CA ASP A 81 -11.96 -11.18 -1.75
C ASP A 81 -12.90 -10.29 -2.55
N THR A 82 -14.20 -10.44 -2.30
CA THR A 82 -15.22 -9.61 -2.96
C THR A 82 -15.24 -8.22 -2.35
N VAL A 83 -15.26 -7.21 -3.21
CA VAL A 83 -15.30 -5.80 -2.82
C VAL A 83 -16.73 -5.30 -2.90
N PHE A 84 -17.20 -4.64 -1.86
CA PHE A 84 -18.50 -3.96 -1.84
C PHE A 84 -18.34 -2.60 -1.15
N ALA A 85 -18.79 -1.53 -1.80
CA ALA A 85 -18.75 -0.19 -1.25
C ALA A 85 -20.16 0.40 -1.29
N LYS A 86 -20.80 0.57 -0.14
CA LYS A 86 -22.10 1.25 -0.06
C LYS A 86 -21.89 2.73 0.27
N ARG A 87 -22.26 3.60 -0.66
CA ARG A 87 -22.26 5.06 -0.43
C ARG A 87 -23.40 5.43 0.53
N SER A 88 -23.26 6.57 1.21
CA SER A 88 -24.33 7.19 2.00
C SER A 88 -25.62 7.43 1.19
N SER A 89 -25.49 7.66 -0.11
CA SER A 89 -26.60 7.76 -1.08
C SER A 89 -27.37 6.46 -1.34
N GLY A 90 -26.94 5.32 -0.78
CA GLY A 90 -27.55 4.01 -1.01
C GLY A 90 -27.08 3.28 -2.28
N LYS A 91 -26.36 3.96 -3.20
CA LYS A 91 -25.72 3.31 -4.35
C LYS A 91 -24.60 2.36 -3.91
N ILE A 92 -24.59 1.17 -4.50
CA ILE A 92 -23.53 0.16 -4.33
C ILE A 92 -22.54 0.36 -5.46
N ASP A 93 -21.28 0.63 -5.10
CA ASP A 93 -20.16 0.57 -6.01
C ASP A 93 -19.46 -0.79 -5.86
N PHE A 94 -18.89 -1.25 -6.98
CA PHE A 94 -18.06 -2.44 -7.07
C PHE A 94 -18.77 -3.77 -6.73
N GLU A 95 -20.10 -3.82 -6.76
CA GLU A 95 -20.84 -5.07 -6.59
C GLU A 95 -20.38 -6.14 -7.60
N GLY A 96 -19.96 -7.31 -7.10
CA GLY A 96 -19.46 -8.40 -7.93
C GLY A 96 -18.03 -8.21 -8.44
N TRP A 97 -17.29 -7.24 -7.91
CA TRP A 97 -15.85 -7.10 -8.15
C TRP A 97 -15.06 -7.87 -7.10
N GLU A 98 -13.90 -8.37 -7.50
CA GLU A 98 -12.99 -9.11 -6.64
C GLU A 98 -11.61 -8.47 -6.67
N VAL A 99 -10.88 -8.61 -5.56
CA VAL A 99 -9.47 -8.24 -5.52
C VAL A 99 -8.67 -9.21 -6.38
N ASP A 100 -7.86 -8.69 -7.27
CA ASP A 100 -6.92 -9.48 -8.08
C ASP A 100 -5.54 -9.47 -7.44
N SER A 101 -5.02 -8.28 -7.10
CA SER A 101 -3.66 -8.14 -6.56
C SER A 101 -3.41 -6.78 -5.89
N TYR A 102 -2.38 -6.70 -5.06
CA TYR A 102 -1.75 -5.44 -4.68
C TYR A 102 -0.68 -5.06 -5.69
N THR A 103 -0.53 -3.77 -5.96
CA THR A 103 0.42 -3.28 -6.95
C THR A 103 0.81 -1.83 -6.71
N VAL A 104 1.81 -1.36 -7.46
CA VAL A 104 2.15 0.05 -7.55
C VAL A 104 1.64 0.57 -8.89
N HIS A 105 0.71 1.52 -8.86
CA HIS A 105 0.19 2.16 -10.06
C HIS A 105 0.39 3.67 -9.95
N GLN A 106 1.08 4.27 -10.93
CA GLN A 106 1.37 5.71 -10.95
C GLN A 106 2.01 6.23 -9.65
N GLY A 107 2.92 5.45 -9.06
CA GLY A 107 3.62 5.81 -7.82
C GLY A 107 2.78 5.71 -6.55
N LYS A 108 1.56 5.16 -6.62
CA LYS A 108 0.69 4.91 -5.47
C LYS A 108 0.57 3.43 -5.18
N PHE A 109 0.42 3.08 -3.90
CA PHE A 109 0.12 1.71 -3.50
C PHE A 109 -1.38 1.45 -3.71
N CYS A 110 -1.70 0.50 -4.57
CA CYS A 110 -3.07 0.26 -5.04
C CYS A 110 -3.45 -1.21 -4.91
N ILE A 111 -4.76 -1.42 -4.84
CA ILE A 111 -5.40 -2.72 -5.05
C ILE A 111 -5.98 -2.71 -6.46
N LYS A 112 -5.59 -3.71 -7.25
CA LYS A 112 -6.24 -4.01 -8.51
C LYS A 112 -7.47 -4.84 -8.21
N ILE A 113 -8.62 -4.34 -8.65
CA ILE A 113 -9.89 -5.06 -8.58
C ILE A 113 -10.38 -5.37 -9.99
N ILE A 114 -11.07 -6.50 -10.14
CA ILE A 114 -11.58 -6.99 -11.41
C ILE A 114 -13.08 -7.26 -11.29
N ASN A 115 -13.83 -6.94 -12.34
CA ASN A 115 -15.17 -7.50 -12.55
C ASN A 115 -15.05 -8.53 -13.66
N ASP A 116 -15.05 -9.80 -13.29
CA ASP A 116 -14.83 -10.88 -14.24
C ASP A 116 -15.96 -11.05 -15.26
N LYS A 117 -17.18 -10.63 -14.91
CA LYS A 117 -18.34 -10.68 -15.82
C LYS A 117 -18.20 -9.68 -16.96
N GLU A 118 -17.66 -8.50 -16.65
CA GLU A 118 -17.51 -7.39 -17.59
C GLU A 118 -16.10 -7.28 -18.17
N LYS A 119 -15.15 -8.09 -17.67
CA LYS A 119 -13.72 -8.07 -18.05
C LYS A 119 -13.08 -6.68 -17.94
N ILE A 120 -13.50 -5.92 -16.94
CA ILE A 120 -12.95 -4.61 -16.61
C ILE A 120 -12.17 -4.68 -15.30
N TRP A 121 -11.18 -3.80 -15.16
CA TRP A 121 -10.38 -3.68 -13.94
C TRP A 121 -10.19 -2.23 -13.55
N LYS A 122 -9.90 -2.01 -12.27
CA LYS A 122 -9.60 -0.70 -11.70
C LYS A 122 -8.46 -0.82 -10.69
N TYR A 123 -7.69 0.26 -10.58
CA TYR A 123 -6.71 0.42 -9.50
C TYR A 123 -7.27 1.41 -8.49
N ILE A 124 -7.38 0.99 -7.25
CA ILE A 124 -7.85 1.85 -6.16
C ILE A 124 -6.70 2.03 -5.16
N PRO A 125 -6.28 3.26 -4.85
CA PRO A 125 -5.30 3.51 -3.79
C PRO A 125 -5.73 2.88 -2.47
N VAL A 126 -4.80 2.22 -1.79
CA VAL A 126 -5.04 1.49 -0.54
C VAL A 126 -5.61 2.43 0.53
N ILE A 127 -5.12 3.67 0.60
CA ILE A 127 -5.65 4.71 1.47
C ILE A 127 -7.14 5.03 1.25
N GLU A 128 -7.64 4.94 0.02
CA GLU A 128 -9.05 5.19 -0.32
C GLU A 128 -9.96 4.01 0.05
N MET A 129 -9.37 2.83 0.29
CA MET A 129 -10.11 1.62 0.66
C MET A 129 -10.39 1.49 2.17
N LYS A 130 -9.65 2.22 3.01
CA LYS A 130 -9.85 2.27 4.47
C LYS A 130 -11.32 2.45 4.91
N PRO A 131 -12.12 3.39 4.35
CA PRO A 131 -13.53 3.54 4.74
C PRO A 131 -14.43 2.37 4.35
N TYR A 132 -14.05 1.54 3.37
CA TYR A 132 -14.84 0.38 2.95
C TYR A 132 -14.55 -0.88 3.81
N GLN A 133 -13.47 -0.86 4.60
CA GLN A 133 -13.03 -1.97 5.45
C GLN A 133 -14.05 -2.37 6.52
N SER A 134 -14.81 -1.42 7.07
CA SER A 134 -15.77 -1.67 8.16
C SER A 134 -17.08 -2.29 7.69
N GLN A 135 -17.38 -2.27 6.38
CA GLN A 135 -18.62 -2.81 5.82
C GLN A 135 -18.46 -4.26 5.31
N LEU A 136 -17.24 -4.81 5.36
CA LEU A 136 -16.86 -6.06 4.70
C LEU A 136 -16.63 -7.25 5.66
N ALA A 137 -16.70 -7.04 6.98
CA ALA A 137 -16.55 -8.11 7.97
C ALA A 137 -17.81 -8.97 8.17
N GLY A 138 -18.76 -8.95 7.22
CA GLY A 138 -20.11 -9.50 7.42
C GLY A 138 -20.46 -10.78 6.66
N GLN A 139 -19.64 -11.28 5.73
CA GLN A 139 -19.95 -12.52 4.99
C GLN A 139 -18.66 -13.29 4.70
N LYS A 140 -18.60 -14.54 5.15
CA LYS A 140 -17.48 -15.51 5.07
C LYS A 140 -16.43 -15.43 6.18
N ARG A 141 -16.88 -15.56 7.42
CA ARG A 141 -16.20 -16.42 8.40
C ARG A 141 -17.22 -17.43 8.91
N ASP A 142 -17.44 -18.47 8.11
CA ASP A 142 -17.91 -19.77 8.61
C ASP A 142 -16.67 -20.65 8.82
#